data_AF-A0A318JNT3-F1
#
_entry.id   AF-A0A318JNT3-F1
#
_cell.length_a   1.000
_cell.length_b   1.000
_cell.length_c   1.000
_cell.angle_alpha   90.00
_cell.angle_beta   90.00
_cell.angle_gamma   90.00
#
_symmetry.space_group_name_H-M   'P 1'
#
loop_
_entity.id
_entity.type
_entity.pdbx_description
1 polymer ?
#
loop_
_entity_poly.entity_id
_entity_poly.type
_entity_poly.pdbx_seq_one_letter_code
_entity_poly.pdbx_strand_id
1 'polypeptide(L)'
;MDINDDPHLAGDEAAMRETYDRCFRLRQASLHATTYERYHALRAEALRIEQDWLASAPGHLWDEWRNLQRIVQDSADQPGEVRDRRAELLYRAAFGDPTLDTTALSLNSYFHAERLTEPATSPHRVHTSGLAYFATYQRSDSDDPAFAHLTSCWKAREWLYQQSVNHPDEERLTVDIRAVDYVSGAETMLMTGAGISSEELRDELDRLTDILGGERELDGKPFVDELHYDILVDDYTDAVTAANHPHASVLRFEHKLHADDVRDQTLDFAFHLGLNASDRLTDADNTALVRHRTTPAPPTSWLDNAADYTAWSRERLQENAFGIRYLASKGSRCEIRFRWTPLDPERPWYAEEFRFTEQDANTGVVTSIGRYRSPGELAFAVKTWSAARYSDNDAAQLHYATRRAYDWQHRLDRADDNTNTAQRIRESVRHREPFEISKNEPPQAFTRPSNAANAESEMRNRGPQQDCSTTAANRRAAHTRRQRANRQPGRNRPGRRRM
;
A
#
# COMPACT_ATOMS: atom_id res chain seq x y z
N MET A 1 -46.18 19.95 -27.08
CA MET A 1 -46.54 20.07 -25.64
C MET A 1 -45.23 20.45 -24.99
N ASP A 2 -44.95 21.74 -24.96
CA ASP A 2 -43.71 22.29 -24.41
C ASP A 2 -43.78 22.18 -22.89
N ILE A 3 -42.87 21.42 -22.29
CA ILE A 3 -42.65 21.36 -20.83
C ILE A 3 -41.78 22.56 -20.38
N ASN A 4 -41.39 23.44 -21.31
CA ASN A 4 -40.66 24.68 -21.02
C ASN A 4 -41.44 25.73 -20.20
N ASP A 5 -42.71 25.48 -19.86
CA ASP A 5 -43.58 26.41 -19.12
C ASP A 5 -44.02 25.88 -17.74
N ASP A 6 -43.33 24.89 -17.14
CA ASP A 6 -43.55 24.55 -15.72
C ASP A 6 -42.48 25.20 -14.82
N PRO A 7 -42.72 26.43 -14.31
CA PRO A 7 -41.75 27.18 -13.49
C PRO A 7 -41.41 26.47 -12.17
N HIS A 8 -42.21 25.47 -11.76
CA HIS A 8 -41.94 24.65 -10.59
C HIS A 8 -40.76 23.71 -10.80
N LEU A 9 -40.62 23.09 -11.98
CA LEU A 9 -39.50 22.18 -12.29
C LEU A 9 -38.16 22.92 -12.37
N ALA A 10 -38.14 24.11 -12.97
CA ALA A 10 -36.95 24.96 -13.02
C ALA A 10 -36.55 25.49 -11.62
N GLY A 11 -37.53 25.75 -10.75
CA GLY A 11 -37.31 26.16 -9.36
C GLY A 11 -36.69 25.04 -8.52
N ASP A 12 -37.21 23.82 -8.64
CA ASP A 12 -36.73 22.67 -7.88
C ASP A 12 -35.33 22.22 -8.33
N GLU A 13 -35.01 22.28 -9.64
CA GLU A 13 -33.65 22.04 -10.14
C GLU A 13 -32.64 23.08 -9.61
N ALA A 14 -33.02 24.36 -9.60
CA ALA A 14 -32.16 25.42 -9.08
C ALA A 14 -31.88 25.23 -7.57
N ALA A 15 -32.91 24.89 -6.79
CA ALA A 15 -32.77 24.58 -5.37
C ALA A 15 -31.87 23.36 -5.12
N MET A 16 -31.98 22.33 -5.96
CA MET A 16 -31.11 21.15 -5.94
C MET A 16 -29.64 21.53 -6.12
N ARG A 17 -29.35 22.34 -7.16
CA ARG A 17 -27.98 22.79 -7.48
C ARG A 17 -27.41 23.71 -6.40
N GLU A 18 -28.20 24.61 -5.83
CA GLU A 18 -27.77 25.46 -4.71
C GLU A 18 -27.45 24.65 -3.46
N THR A 19 -28.27 23.65 -3.17
CA THR A 19 -28.05 22.73 -2.04
C THR A 19 -26.79 21.90 -2.27
N TYR A 20 -26.59 21.40 -3.49
CA TYR A 20 -25.38 20.69 -3.87
C TYR A 20 -24.13 21.56 -3.70
N ASP A 21 -24.17 22.82 -4.14
CA ASP A 21 -23.08 23.80 -3.95
C ASP A 21 -22.74 24.01 -2.47
N ARG A 22 -23.75 24.04 -1.60
CA ARG A 22 -23.54 24.15 -0.16
C ARG A 22 -22.83 22.91 0.38
N CYS A 23 -23.29 21.72 0.01
CA CYS A 23 -22.64 20.46 0.40
C CYS A 23 -21.18 20.40 -0.09
N PHE A 24 -20.96 20.74 -1.36
CA PHE A 24 -19.62 20.76 -1.96
C PHE A 24 -18.69 21.72 -1.23
N ARG A 25 -19.14 22.96 -0.96
CA ARG A 25 -18.34 23.95 -0.21
C ARG A 25 -18.00 23.49 1.21
N LEU A 26 -18.90 22.80 1.90
CA LEU A 26 -18.63 22.26 3.23
C LEU A 26 -17.61 21.11 3.18
N ARG A 27 -17.72 20.21 2.20
CA ARG A 27 -16.73 19.15 1.95
C ARG A 27 -15.36 19.74 1.65
N GLN A 28 -15.28 20.76 0.79
CA GLN A 28 -14.04 21.49 0.50
C GLN A 28 -13.48 22.22 1.73
N ALA A 29 -14.32 22.94 2.49
CA ALA A 29 -13.88 23.63 3.70
C ALA A 29 -13.34 22.67 4.78
N SER A 30 -13.86 21.44 4.84
CA SER A 30 -13.35 20.43 5.78
C SER A 30 -11.87 20.08 5.51
N LEU A 31 -11.42 20.12 4.26
CA LEU A 31 -10.03 19.83 3.88
C LEU A 31 -9.03 20.85 4.42
N HIS A 32 -9.51 22.03 4.82
CA HIS A 32 -8.71 23.10 5.40
C HIS A 32 -8.96 23.26 6.91
N ALA A 33 -9.71 22.34 7.53
CA ALA A 33 -9.96 22.36 8.96
C ALA A 33 -8.66 22.07 9.73
N THR A 34 -8.36 22.92 10.70
CA THR A 34 -7.15 22.81 11.53
C THR A 34 -7.33 21.91 12.76
N THR A 35 -8.55 21.44 13.03
CA THR A 35 -8.88 20.57 14.18
C THR A 35 -9.78 19.42 13.77
N TYR A 36 -9.67 18.29 14.49
CA TYR A 36 -10.49 17.09 14.30
C TYR A 36 -11.99 17.40 14.41
N GLU A 37 -12.39 18.08 15.49
CA GLU A 37 -13.79 18.46 15.75
C GLU A 37 -14.36 19.27 14.58
N ARG A 38 -13.59 20.22 14.04
CA ARG A 38 -14.04 21.07 12.94
C ARG A 38 -14.14 20.29 11.63
N TYR A 39 -13.18 19.41 11.34
CA TYR A 39 -13.25 18.51 10.18
C TYR A 39 -14.55 17.70 10.22
N HIS A 40 -14.81 17.03 11.35
CA HIS A 40 -15.99 16.19 11.51
C HIS A 40 -17.30 16.98 11.52
N ALA A 41 -17.34 18.14 12.17
CA ALA A 41 -18.53 18.99 12.19
C ALA A 41 -18.93 19.45 10.78
N LEU A 42 -17.96 19.88 9.96
CA LEU A 42 -18.22 20.30 8.58
C LEU A 42 -18.69 19.13 7.70
N ARG A 43 -18.09 17.95 7.87
CA ARG A 43 -18.49 16.72 7.15
C ARG A 43 -19.88 16.26 7.55
N ALA A 44 -20.18 16.24 8.85
CA ALA A 44 -21.49 15.87 9.38
C ALA A 44 -22.58 16.83 8.90
N GLU A 45 -22.31 18.13 8.87
CA GLU A 45 -23.25 19.13 8.35
C GLU A 45 -23.49 18.95 6.84
N ALA A 46 -22.44 18.69 6.05
CA ALA A 46 -22.61 18.39 4.62
C ALA A 46 -23.47 17.15 4.39
N LEU A 47 -23.23 16.08 5.15
CA LEU A 47 -24.01 14.84 5.08
C LEU A 47 -25.46 15.07 5.51
N ARG A 48 -25.70 15.84 6.57
CA ARG A 48 -27.04 16.18 7.04
C ARG A 48 -27.84 16.93 5.97
N ILE A 49 -27.25 17.96 5.35
CA ILE A 49 -27.91 18.73 4.28
C ILE A 49 -28.23 17.82 3.08
N GLU A 50 -27.31 16.94 2.69
CA GLU A 50 -27.55 15.97 1.62
C GLU A 50 -28.69 15.00 1.96
N GLN A 51 -28.70 14.45 3.18
CA GLN A 51 -29.76 13.56 3.64
C GLN A 51 -31.13 14.26 3.69
N ASP A 52 -31.18 15.48 4.21
CA ASP A 52 -32.41 16.28 4.28
C ASP A 52 -32.96 16.57 2.88
N TRP A 53 -32.08 16.88 1.91
CA TRP A 53 -32.45 17.08 0.51
C TRP A 53 -32.97 15.77 -0.11
N LEU A 54 -32.21 14.68 -0.02
CA LEU A 54 -32.58 13.41 -0.64
C LEU A 54 -33.86 12.80 -0.06
N ALA A 55 -34.18 13.09 1.21
CA ALA A 55 -35.42 12.65 1.85
C ALA A 55 -36.67 13.39 1.33
N SER A 56 -36.51 14.61 0.80
CA SER A 56 -37.60 15.46 0.31
C SER A 56 -37.63 15.62 -1.22
N ALA A 57 -36.58 15.18 -1.93
CA ALA A 57 -36.45 15.35 -3.36
C ALA A 57 -37.42 14.48 -4.18
N PRO A 58 -38.03 15.02 -5.25
CA PRO A 58 -38.67 14.24 -6.30
C PRO A 58 -37.71 13.22 -6.94
N GLY A 59 -38.19 12.04 -7.33
CA GLY A 59 -37.34 10.93 -7.80
C GLY A 59 -36.41 11.27 -8.98
N HIS A 60 -36.84 12.10 -9.93
CA HIS A 60 -35.99 12.52 -11.05
C HIS A 60 -34.84 13.47 -10.62
N LEU A 61 -35.07 14.33 -9.62
CA LEU A 61 -34.01 15.20 -9.06
C LEU A 61 -33.05 14.43 -8.16
N TRP A 62 -33.50 13.31 -7.61
CA TRP A 62 -32.64 12.39 -6.90
C TRP A 62 -31.64 11.71 -7.85
N ASP A 63 -32.11 11.24 -9.02
CA ASP A 63 -31.24 10.68 -10.05
C ASP A 63 -30.26 11.74 -10.57
N GLU A 64 -30.74 12.97 -10.74
CA GLU A 64 -29.89 14.07 -11.20
C GLU A 64 -28.86 14.50 -10.16
N TRP A 65 -29.20 14.51 -8.86
CA TRP A 65 -28.22 14.72 -7.78
C TRP A 65 -27.09 13.70 -7.85
N ARG A 66 -27.43 12.42 -8.01
CA ARG A 66 -26.45 11.33 -8.14
C ARG A 66 -25.62 11.45 -9.41
N ASN A 67 -26.25 11.85 -10.52
CA ASN A 67 -25.56 12.13 -11.77
C ASN A 67 -24.53 13.25 -11.59
N LEU A 68 -24.93 14.38 -10.99
CA LEU A 68 -24.02 15.49 -10.69
C LEU A 68 -22.88 15.06 -9.75
N GLN A 69 -23.18 14.31 -8.70
CA GLN A 69 -22.16 13.76 -7.79
C GLN A 69 -21.15 12.88 -8.51
N ARG A 70 -21.62 12.00 -9.40
CA ARG A 70 -20.78 11.17 -10.25
C ARG A 70 -19.92 12.02 -11.18
N ILE A 71 -20.48 13.02 -11.86
CA ILE A 71 -19.70 13.88 -12.78
C ILE A 71 -18.62 14.66 -12.01
N VAL A 72 -18.90 15.15 -10.80
CA VAL A 72 -17.89 15.81 -9.95
C VAL A 72 -16.77 14.84 -9.55
N GLN A 73 -17.10 13.58 -9.23
CA GLN A 73 -16.10 12.55 -8.96
C GLN A 73 -15.29 12.18 -10.23
N ASP A 74 -15.97 11.93 -11.34
CA ASP A 74 -15.37 11.61 -12.64
C ASP A 74 -14.48 12.77 -13.12
N SER A 75 -14.76 14.02 -12.73
CA SER A 75 -13.89 15.16 -13.04
C SER A 75 -12.53 15.07 -12.33
N ALA A 76 -12.47 14.39 -11.19
CA ALA A 76 -11.25 14.12 -10.45
C ALA A 76 -10.52 12.86 -10.92
N ASP A 77 -11.26 11.81 -11.26
CA ASP A 77 -10.72 10.48 -11.63
C ASP A 77 -10.49 10.35 -13.15
N GLN A 78 -11.39 10.88 -13.98
CA GLN A 78 -11.43 10.69 -15.43
C GLN A 78 -11.69 12.00 -16.21
N PRO A 79 -10.88 13.06 -15.99
CA PRO A 79 -11.16 14.39 -16.57
C PRO A 79 -11.22 14.40 -18.11
N GLY A 80 -10.48 13.52 -18.79
CA GLY A 80 -10.57 13.36 -20.25
C GLY A 80 -11.94 12.83 -20.69
N GLU A 81 -12.44 11.76 -20.06
CA GLU A 81 -13.74 11.17 -20.38
C GLU A 81 -14.90 12.14 -20.11
N VAL A 82 -14.83 12.92 -19.02
CA VAL A 82 -15.82 13.95 -18.72
C VAL A 82 -15.89 15.01 -19.83
N ARG A 83 -14.73 15.46 -20.33
CA ARG A 83 -14.67 16.43 -21.44
C ARG A 83 -15.24 15.84 -22.73
N ASP A 84 -14.92 14.59 -23.03
CA ASP A 84 -15.39 13.90 -24.23
C ASP A 84 -16.91 13.69 -24.19
N ARG A 85 -17.45 13.20 -23.06
CA ARG A 85 -18.91 13.04 -22.86
C ARG A 85 -19.65 14.37 -22.96
N ARG A 86 -19.08 15.45 -22.39
CA ARG A 86 -19.67 16.80 -22.53
C ARG A 86 -19.69 17.25 -24.00
N ALA A 87 -18.60 17.07 -24.73
CA ALA A 87 -18.53 17.41 -26.15
C ALA A 87 -19.55 16.60 -26.97
N GLU A 88 -19.73 15.32 -26.64
CA GLU A 88 -20.76 14.48 -27.24
C GLU A 88 -22.18 14.99 -26.96
N LEU A 89 -22.49 15.37 -25.71
CA LEU A 89 -23.81 15.93 -25.36
C LEU A 89 -24.06 17.27 -26.06
N LEU A 90 -23.04 18.13 -26.19
CA LEU A 90 -23.14 19.37 -26.96
C LEU A 90 -23.43 19.10 -28.44
N TYR A 91 -22.76 18.09 -29.02
CA TYR A 91 -23.02 17.66 -30.39
C TYR A 91 -24.47 17.17 -30.53
N ARG A 92 -24.94 16.27 -29.67
CA ARG A 92 -26.32 15.77 -29.70
C ARG A 92 -27.35 16.90 -29.57
N ALA A 93 -27.13 17.84 -28.66
CA ALA A 93 -27.99 19.01 -28.48
C ALA A 93 -28.03 19.89 -29.75
N ALA A 94 -26.89 20.11 -30.41
CA ALA A 94 -26.80 20.93 -31.62
C ALA A 94 -27.47 20.30 -32.85
N PHE A 95 -27.51 18.96 -32.93
CA PHE A 95 -28.00 18.23 -34.10
C PHE A 95 -29.40 17.60 -33.93
N GLY A 96 -30.15 18.02 -32.91
CA GLY A 96 -31.59 17.73 -32.79
C GLY A 96 -31.92 16.34 -32.26
N ASP A 97 -31.36 15.99 -31.10
CA ASP A 97 -31.71 14.78 -30.35
C ASP A 97 -33.23 14.70 -30.05
N PRO A 98 -33.92 13.56 -30.26
CA PRO A 98 -35.31 13.42 -29.84
C PRO A 98 -35.51 13.53 -28.31
N THR A 99 -34.44 13.49 -27.53
CA THR A 99 -34.41 13.61 -26.06
C THR A 99 -33.69 14.89 -25.60
N LEU A 100 -34.00 16.02 -26.23
CA LEU A 100 -33.37 17.32 -25.95
C LEU A 100 -33.47 17.74 -24.48
N ASP A 101 -34.60 17.51 -23.80
CA ASP A 101 -34.78 17.95 -22.41
C ASP A 101 -33.87 17.19 -21.43
N THR A 102 -33.77 15.86 -21.56
CA THR A 102 -32.85 15.06 -20.74
C THR A 102 -31.39 15.32 -21.08
N THR A 103 -31.10 15.60 -22.35
CA THR A 103 -29.77 16.01 -22.83
C THR A 103 -29.38 17.37 -22.23
N ALA A 104 -30.29 18.34 -22.20
CA ALA A 104 -30.07 19.66 -21.62
C ALA A 104 -29.84 19.59 -20.11
N LEU A 105 -30.64 18.81 -19.38
CA LEU A 105 -30.48 18.60 -17.94
C LEU A 105 -29.11 17.97 -17.61
N SER A 106 -28.74 16.90 -18.33
CA SER A 106 -27.44 16.26 -18.18
C SER A 106 -26.29 17.22 -18.50
N LEU A 107 -26.39 17.97 -19.60
CA LEU A 107 -25.40 18.96 -20.01
C LEU A 107 -25.21 20.06 -18.97
N ASN A 108 -26.29 20.55 -18.35
CA ASN A 108 -26.23 21.49 -17.24
C ASN A 108 -25.43 20.94 -16.06
N SER A 109 -25.54 19.64 -15.75
CA SER A 109 -24.74 19.02 -14.69
C SER A 109 -23.25 18.91 -15.03
N TYR A 110 -22.89 18.73 -16.31
CA TYR A 110 -21.48 18.85 -16.73
C TYR A 110 -20.94 20.28 -16.54
N PHE A 111 -21.69 21.30 -16.96
CA PHE A 111 -21.28 22.69 -16.74
C PHE A 111 -21.21 23.06 -15.25
N HIS A 112 -22.16 22.56 -14.46
CA HIS A 112 -22.18 22.80 -13.02
C HIS A 112 -20.99 22.14 -12.33
N ALA A 113 -20.69 20.88 -12.67
CA ALA A 113 -19.52 20.17 -12.15
C ALA A 113 -18.21 20.86 -12.55
N GLU A 114 -18.08 21.34 -13.80
CA GLU A 114 -16.91 22.11 -14.24
C GLU A 114 -16.75 23.37 -13.38
N ARG A 115 -17.79 24.17 -13.19
CA ARG A 115 -17.72 25.36 -12.32
C ARG A 115 -17.27 25.04 -10.90
N LEU A 116 -17.67 23.88 -10.36
CA LEU A 116 -17.29 23.46 -9.01
C LEU A 116 -15.86 22.92 -8.92
N THR A 117 -15.38 22.26 -9.98
CA THR A 117 -14.10 21.55 -10.01
C THR A 117 -12.98 22.34 -10.70
N GLU A 118 -13.32 23.44 -11.37
CA GLU A 118 -12.34 24.39 -11.90
C GLU A 118 -11.53 24.99 -10.75
N PRO A 119 -10.18 24.98 -10.82
CA PRO A 119 -9.38 25.66 -9.84
C PRO A 119 -9.68 27.16 -9.93
N ALA A 120 -10.05 27.77 -8.79
CA ALA A 120 -10.12 29.22 -8.68
C ALA A 120 -8.84 29.83 -9.27
N THR A 121 -9.00 30.89 -10.05
CA THR A 121 -8.01 31.59 -10.90
C THR A 121 -6.78 32.15 -10.16
N SER A 122 -6.10 31.32 -9.38
CA SER A 122 -4.85 31.63 -8.71
C SER A 122 -3.71 31.49 -9.72
N PRO A 123 -2.80 32.48 -9.81
CA PRO A 123 -1.63 32.42 -10.68
C PRO A 123 -0.62 31.34 -10.27
N HIS A 124 -0.79 30.72 -9.10
CA HIS A 124 -0.09 29.50 -8.72
C HIS A 124 -0.86 28.29 -9.25
N ARG A 125 -0.70 28.05 -10.55
CA ARG A 125 -1.03 26.77 -11.17
C ARG A 125 -0.20 25.69 -10.51
N VAL A 126 -0.80 25.01 -9.54
CA VAL A 126 -0.42 23.64 -9.23
C VAL A 126 -1.66 22.80 -9.48
N HIS A 127 -1.85 22.42 -10.73
CA HIS A 127 -2.67 21.27 -11.11
C HIS A 127 -1.98 19.98 -10.66
N THR A 128 -1.62 19.86 -9.39
CA THR A 128 -1.30 18.56 -8.81
C THR A 128 -2.52 18.19 -8.00
N SER A 129 -3.34 17.34 -8.57
CA SER A 129 -4.43 16.67 -7.88
C SER A 129 -3.85 15.77 -6.78
N GLY A 130 -3.32 16.38 -5.71
CA GLY A 130 -2.93 15.66 -4.51
C GLY A 130 -4.17 15.18 -3.78
N LEU A 131 -3.96 14.32 -2.80
CA LEU A 131 -5.01 13.91 -1.87
C LEU A 131 -4.71 14.50 -0.48
N ALA A 132 -5.75 14.75 0.31
CA ALA A 132 -5.62 15.02 1.73
C ALA A 132 -5.70 13.70 2.49
N TYR A 133 -4.79 13.46 3.44
CA TYR A 133 -4.78 12.23 4.21
C TYR A 133 -5.11 12.48 5.66
N PHE A 134 -5.92 11.60 6.22
CA PHE A 134 -6.34 11.67 7.61
C PHE A 134 -6.11 10.31 8.26
N ALA A 135 -5.43 10.31 9.40
CA ALA A 135 -5.22 9.11 10.19
C ALA A 135 -5.84 9.28 11.57
N THR A 136 -6.50 8.23 12.06
CA THR A 136 -7.03 8.15 13.42
C THR A 136 -6.40 6.99 14.17
N TYR A 137 -6.11 7.20 15.45
CA TYR A 137 -5.65 6.18 16.38
C TYR A 137 -6.46 6.29 17.65
N GLN A 138 -7.30 5.29 17.91
CA GLN A 138 -8.18 5.25 19.06
C GLN A 138 -7.87 4.03 19.92
N ARG A 139 -7.62 4.26 21.21
CA ARG A 139 -7.43 3.20 22.19
C ARG A 139 -8.79 2.76 22.72
N SER A 140 -8.93 1.47 23.05
CA SER A 140 -10.21 0.93 23.53
C SER A 140 -10.64 1.49 24.90
N ASP A 141 -9.70 2.04 25.68
CA ASP A 141 -9.91 2.63 27.00
C ASP A 141 -10.00 4.18 26.96
N SER A 142 -9.98 4.78 25.78
CA SER A 142 -9.97 6.23 25.59
C SER A 142 -11.09 6.66 24.65
N ASP A 143 -11.89 7.62 25.12
CA ASP A 143 -12.97 8.22 24.33
C ASP A 143 -12.46 9.27 23.32
N ASP A 144 -11.21 9.72 23.46
CA ASP A 144 -10.59 10.75 22.62
C ASP A 144 -9.65 10.11 21.58
N PRO A 145 -10.06 10.05 20.29
CA PRO A 145 -9.18 9.54 19.25
C PRO A 145 -8.06 10.53 18.95
N ALA A 146 -6.82 10.04 18.87
CA ALA A 146 -5.73 10.81 18.29
C ALA A 146 -5.96 10.94 16.78
N PHE A 147 -5.66 12.12 16.23
CA PHE A 147 -5.93 12.44 14.83
C PHE A 147 -4.78 13.23 14.21
N ALA A 148 -4.47 12.95 12.95
CA ALA A 148 -3.48 13.70 12.18
C ALA A 148 -3.96 13.99 10.76
N HIS A 149 -3.69 15.21 10.30
CA HIS A 149 -3.74 15.61 8.89
C HIS A 149 -2.35 15.43 8.28
N LEU A 150 -2.27 14.72 7.16
CA LEU A 150 -1.03 14.24 6.57
C LEU A 150 -1.02 14.44 5.06
N THR A 151 0.15 14.31 4.46
CA THR A 151 0.45 14.65 3.06
C THR A 151 0.50 13.44 2.14
N SER A 152 0.61 12.22 2.69
CA SER A 152 0.64 10.97 1.95
C SER A 152 0.11 9.80 2.77
N CYS A 153 -0.19 8.68 2.11
CA CYS A 153 -0.57 7.44 2.76
C CYS A 153 0.63 6.83 3.53
N TRP A 154 1.84 6.99 2.99
CA TRP A 154 3.08 6.63 3.67
C TRP A 154 3.25 7.37 4.99
N LYS A 155 3.06 8.70 5.02
CA LYS A 155 3.09 9.47 6.28
C LYS A 155 2.01 9.05 7.27
N ALA A 156 0.83 8.65 6.78
CA ALA A 156 -0.23 8.08 7.61
C ALA A 156 0.19 6.77 8.28
N ARG A 157 0.81 5.86 7.53
CA ARG A 157 1.39 4.63 8.08
C ARG A 157 2.50 4.92 9.09
N GLU A 158 3.44 5.82 8.77
CA GLU A 158 4.50 6.22 9.71
C GLU A 158 3.93 6.84 11.00
N TRP A 159 2.90 7.67 10.89
CA TRP A 159 2.26 8.28 12.05
C TRP A 159 1.57 7.24 12.95
N LEU A 160 0.83 6.28 12.36
CA LEU A 160 0.22 5.18 13.12
C LEU A 160 1.28 4.30 13.81
N TYR A 161 2.38 4.01 13.10
CA TYR A 161 3.52 3.31 13.67
C TYR A 161 4.05 4.08 14.90
N GLN A 162 4.24 5.39 14.77
CA GLN A 162 4.70 6.25 15.87
C GLN A 162 3.77 6.26 17.06
N GLN A 163 2.45 6.32 16.84
CA GLN A 163 1.47 6.23 17.93
C GLN A 163 1.62 4.88 18.64
N SER A 164 1.58 3.78 17.90
CA SER A 164 1.63 2.43 18.47
C SER A 164 2.91 2.13 19.28
N VAL A 165 4.05 2.76 18.98
CA VAL A 165 5.30 2.61 19.76
C VAL A 165 5.20 3.24 21.15
N ASN A 166 4.35 4.26 21.33
CA ASN A 166 4.18 4.93 22.61
C ASN A 166 3.22 4.19 23.57
N HIS A 167 2.68 3.05 23.14
CA HIS A 167 1.62 2.31 23.82
C HIS A 167 2.03 0.84 24.08
N PRO A 168 1.49 0.20 25.13
CA PRO A 168 1.75 -1.22 25.42
C PRO A 168 1.36 -2.13 24.26
N ASP A 169 2.11 -3.22 24.08
CA ASP A 169 1.98 -4.15 22.95
C ASP A 169 0.60 -4.81 22.87
N GLU A 170 0.00 -5.14 24.02
CA GLU A 170 -1.29 -5.83 24.14
C GLU A 170 -2.50 -4.89 24.05
N GLU A 171 -2.28 -3.58 24.01
CA GLU A 171 -3.35 -2.58 23.99
C GLU A 171 -4.20 -2.72 22.73
N ARG A 172 -5.53 -2.78 22.90
CA ARG A 172 -6.49 -2.93 21.80
C ARG A 172 -6.87 -1.58 21.25
N LEU A 173 -6.83 -1.45 19.93
CA LEU A 173 -7.02 -0.18 19.25
C LEU A 173 -7.88 -0.30 17.98
N THR A 174 -8.40 0.85 17.58
CA THR A 174 -9.08 1.09 16.31
C THR A 174 -8.30 2.15 15.54
N VAL A 175 -8.00 1.89 14.27
CA VAL A 175 -7.24 2.80 13.40
C VAL A 175 -7.89 2.92 12.04
N ASP A 176 -7.82 4.11 11.46
CA ASP A 176 -8.22 4.35 10.08
C ASP A 176 -7.18 5.22 9.35
N ILE A 177 -7.05 5.00 8.04
CA ILE A 177 -6.44 5.95 7.10
C ILE A 177 -7.47 6.27 6.02
N ARG A 178 -7.73 7.56 5.81
CA ARG A 178 -8.63 8.09 4.79
C ARG A 178 -7.85 8.98 3.83
N ALA A 179 -8.19 8.91 2.56
CA ALA A 179 -7.78 9.86 1.55
C ALA A 179 -8.99 10.63 1.04
N VAL A 180 -8.83 11.93 0.85
CA VAL A 180 -9.88 12.80 0.31
C VAL A 180 -9.35 13.53 -0.90
N ASP A 181 -10.07 13.46 -2.00
CA ASP A 181 -9.69 14.14 -3.23
C ASP A 181 -9.98 15.65 -3.14
N TYR A 182 -8.96 16.49 -3.38
CA TYR A 182 -9.12 17.95 -3.33
C TYR A 182 -10.06 18.50 -4.41
N VAL A 183 -10.24 17.81 -5.53
CA VAL A 183 -11.12 18.24 -6.63
C VAL A 183 -12.58 17.89 -6.31
N SER A 184 -12.88 16.63 -6.04
CA SER A 184 -14.27 16.19 -5.84
C SER A 184 -14.75 16.34 -4.40
N GLY A 185 -13.84 16.42 -3.42
CA GLY A 185 -14.14 16.36 -2.00
C GLY A 185 -14.57 14.97 -1.52
N ALA A 186 -14.54 13.96 -2.39
CA ALA A 186 -14.92 12.59 -2.05
C ALA A 186 -13.86 11.93 -1.17
N GLU A 187 -14.35 11.15 -0.22
CA GLU A 187 -13.56 10.46 0.78
C GLU A 187 -13.47 8.97 0.43
N THR A 188 -12.29 8.40 0.52
CA THR A 188 -12.02 6.98 0.36
C THR A 188 -11.30 6.48 1.62
N MET A 189 -11.87 5.46 2.26
CA MET A 189 -11.17 4.76 3.33
C MET A 189 -10.12 3.85 2.70
N LEU A 190 -8.84 4.08 3.00
CA LEU A 190 -7.74 3.28 2.46
C LEU A 190 -7.44 2.07 3.33
N MET A 191 -7.50 2.24 4.64
CA MET A 191 -7.13 1.21 5.62
C MET A 191 -7.97 1.37 6.87
N THR A 192 -8.37 0.24 7.46
CA THR A 192 -9.03 0.21 8.76
C THR A 192 -8.55 -1.00 9.57
N GLY A 193 -8.62 -0.90 10.89
CA GLY A 193 -8.35 -2.02 11.78
C GLY A 193 -9.08 -1.81 13.10
N ALA A 194 -9.78 -2.83 13.58
CA ALA A 194 -10.56 -2.76 14.81
C ALA A 194 -10.21 -3.91 15.76
N GLY A 195 -9.91 -3.57 17.02
CA GLY A 195 -9.55 -4.54 18.06
C GLY A 195 -8.22 -5.26 17.79
N ILE A 196 -7.35 -4.66 16.98
CA ILE A 196 -5.96 -5.10 16.77
C ILE A 196 -5.11 -4.67 17.96
N SER A 197 -4.00 -5.34 18.22
CA SER A 197 -3.02 -4.93 19.24
C SER A 197 -2.00 -3.91 18.69
N SER A 198 -1.33 -3.16 19.56
CA SER A 198 -0.25 -2.25 19.14
C SER A 198 0.90 -3.00 18.46
N GLU A 199 1.17 -4.23 18.86
CA GLU A 199 2.16 -5.09 18.19
C GLU A 199 1.69 -5.56 16.81
N GLU A 200 0.46 -6.07 16.70
CA GLU A 200 -0.13 -6.53 15.43
C GLU A 200 -0.15 -5.38 14.39
N LEU A 201 -0.48 -4.16 14.83
CA LEU A 201 -0.43 -2.99 13.97
C LEU A 201 0.98 -2.71 13.44
N ARG A 202 2.00 -2.72 14.30
CA ARG A 202 3.39 -2.45 13.88
C ARG A 202 3.90 -3.50 12.91
N ASP A 203 3.63 -4.77 13.19
CA ASP A 203 4.06 -5.88 12.35
C ASP A 203 3.41 -5.80 10.95
N GLU A 204 2.11 -5.46 10.88
CA GLU A 204 1.44 -5.28 9.59
C GLU A 204 1.92 -4.01 8.87
N LEU A 205 2.13 -2.89 9.56
CA LEU A 205 2.67 -1.67 8.94
C LEU A 205 4.10 -1.86 8.39
N ASP A 206 4.95 -2.60 9.11
CA ASP A 206 6.29 -2.97 8.63
C ASP A 206 6.20 -3.86 7.38
N ARG A 207 5.25 -4.79 7.36
CA ARG A 207 4.99 -5.67 6.22
C ARG A 207 4.43 -4.91 5.01
N LEU A 208 3.47 -3.99 5.22
CA LEU A 208 2.93 -3.14 4.17
C LEU A 208 4.03 -2.27 3.57
N THR A 209 4.97 -1.80 4.38
CA THR A 209 6.12 -1.03 3.93
C THR A 209 7.03 -1.86 3.01
N ASP A 210 7.28 -3.14 3.35
CA ASP A 210 8.03 -4.07 2.49
C ASP A 210 7.32 -4.32 1.14
N ILE A 211 5.99 -4.48 1.17
CA ILE A 211 5.17 -4.79 -0.03
C ILE A 211 5.07 -3.59 -0.96
N LEU A 212 4.77 -2.42 -0.39
CA LEU A 212 4.49 -1.18 -1.14
C LEU A 212 5.78 -0.42 -1.53
N GLY A 213 6.95 -0.92 -1.15
CA GLY A 213 8.23 -0.25 -1.39
C GLY A 213 8.37 1.06 -0.62
N GLY A 214 7.67 1.19 0.52
CA GLY A 214 7.56 2.42 1.31
C GLY A 214 8.84 2.80 2.07
N GLU A 215 9.69 1.84 2.40
CA GLU A 215 11.03 2.08 2.92
C GLU A 215 12.05 1.41 1.99
N ARG A 216 12.56 2.18 1.04
CA ARG A 216 13.87 1.89 0.46
C ARG A 216 14.89 2.19 1.55
N GLU A 217 15.19 1.15 2.33
CA GLU A 217 15.85 1.23 3.63
C GLU A 217 16.88 2.35 3.76
N LEU A 218 16.75 3.08 4.88
CA LEU A 218 17.82 3.78 5.59
C LEU A 218 18.04 3.04 6.92
N ASP A 219 18.36 1.73 6.83
CA ASP A 219 18.43 0.75 7.92
C ASP A 219 19.72 0.88 8.77
N GLY A 220 19.95 2.08 9.30
CA GLY A 220 21.12 2.34 10.13
C GLY A 220 22.47 2.39 9.39
N LYS A 221 22.52 2.10 8.09
CA LYS A 221 23.41 2.67 7.04
C LYS A 221 23.18 1.99 5.68
N PRO A 222 22.74 2.72 4.65
CA PRO A 222 22.93 2.33 3.25
C PRO A 222 23.44 3.51 2.41
N PHE A 223 23.57 3.32 1.10
CA PHE A 223 23.84 4.35 0.10
C PHE A 223 22.81 5.49 0.18
N VAL A 224 23.02 6.45 1.08
CA VAL A 224 22.35 7.75 1.04
C VAL A 224 23.26 8.64 0.21
N ASP A 225 23.22 8.43 -1.10
CA ASP A 225 23.93 9.26 -2.06
C ASP A 225 22.95 10.03 -2.93
N GLU A 226 23.48 11.01 -3.65
CA GLU A 226 22.71 11.84 -4.56
C GLU A 226 22.00 10.98 -5.63
N LEU A 227 22.53 9.81 -5.98
CA LEU A 227 21.92 8.90 -6.96
C LEU A 227 20.55 8.37 -6.49
N HIS A 228 20.40 8.00 -5.22
CA HIS A 228 19.10 7.55 -4.70
C HIS A 228 18.08 8.69 -4.69
N TYR A 229 18.53 9.90 -4.35
CA TYR A 229 17.70 11.08 -4.44
C TYR A 229 17.27 11.36 -5.89
N ASP A 230 18.19 11.23 -6.86
CA ASP A 230 17.91 11.38 -8.29
C ASP A 230 16.86 10.36 -8.76
N ILE A 231 17.00 9.08 -8.37
CA ILE A 231 16.02 8.02 -8.68
C ILE A 231 14.64 8.36 -8.11
N LEU A 232 14.55 8.87 -6.87
CA LEU A 232 13.27 9.24 -6.28
C LEU A 232 12.62 10.44 -6.98
N VAL A 233 13.42 11.39 -7.46
CA VAL A 233 12.92 12.51 -8.28
C VAL A 233 12.39 12.02 -9.63
N ASP A 234 13.08 11.06 -10.27
CA ASP A 234 12.62 10.44 -11.51
C ASP A 234 11.32 9.65 -11.28
N ASP A 235 11.26 8.82 -10.23
CA ASP A 235 10.06 8.08 -9.84
C ASP A 235 8.88 9.04 -9.55
N TYR A 236 9.14 10.16 -8.85
CA TYR A 236 8.13 11.18 -8.62
C TYR A 236 7.65 11.82 -9.93
N THR A 237 8.58 12.15 -10.84
CA THR A 237 8.25 12.74 -12.14
C THR A 237 7.36 11.81 -12.94
N ASP A 238 7.64 10.51 -12.95
CA ASP A 238 6.84 9.51 -13.63
C ASP A 238 5.47 9.33 -12.94
N ALA A 239 5.43 9.26 -11.61
CA ALA A 239 4.21 9.15 -10.83
C ALA A 239 3.27 10.36 -11.02
N VAL A 240 3.78 11.58 -10.95
CA VAL A 240 2.99 12.81 -11.13
C VAL A 240 2.55 13.00 -12.60
N THR A 241 3.35 12.53 -13.56
CA THR A 241 2.97 12.50 -14.98
C THR A 241 1.81 11.53 -15.20
N ALA A 242 1.89 10.33 -14.61
CA ALA A 242 0.82 9.34 -14.65
C ALA A 242 -0.46 9.86 -13.98
N ALA A 243 -0.35 10.44 -12.79
CA ALA A 243 -1.48 11.00 -12.04
C ALA A 243 -2.17 12.15 -12.77
N ASN A 244 -1.44 12.93 -13.54
CA ASN A 244 -1.99 14.05 -14.31
C ASN A 244 -2.43 13.68 -15.72
N HIS A 245 -2.12 12.47 -16.20
CA HIS A 245 -2.48 12.06 -17.56
C HIS A 245 -4.01 12.10 -17.78
N PRO A 246 -4.51 12.73 -18.87
CA PRO A 246 -5.95 12.93 -19.08
C PRO A 246 -6.73 11.62 -19.23
N HIS A 247 -6.06 10.57 -19.70
CA HIS A 247 -6.62 9.24 -19.90
C HIS A 247 -6.09 8.20 -18.90
N ALA A 248 -5.59 8.62 -17.73
CA ALA A 248 -5.27 7.68 -16.65
C ALA A 248 -6.50 6.90 -16.15
N SER A 249 -7.70 7.43 -16.43
CA SER A 249 -9.01 6.81 -16.16
C SER A 249 -9.08 6.26 -14.73
N VAL A 250 -9.58 5.04 -14.55
CA VAL A 250 -9.76 4.38 -13.25
C VAL A 250 -8.47 4.27 -12.41
N LEU A 251 -7.28 4.28 -13.02
CA LEU A 251 -6.00 4.17 -12.30
C LEU A 251 -5.50 5.52 -11.75
N ARG A 252 -6.14 6.64 -12.12
CA ARG A 252 -5.68 7.98 -11.73
C ARG A 252 -5.53 8.13 -10.22
N PHE A 253 -6.45 7.57 -9.44
CA PHE A 253 -6.35 7.59 -7.98
C PHE A 253 -5.15 6.82 -7.45
N GLU A 254 -4.86 5.64 -8.00
CA GLU A 254 -3.67 4.86 -7.63
C GLU A 254 -2.39 5.65 -7.92
N HIS A 255 -2.34 6.36 -9.05
CA HIS A 255 -1.20 7.22 -9.40
C HIS A 255 -1.07 8.43 -8.48
N LYS A 256 -2.18 9.05 -8.05
CA LYS A 256 -2.14 10.14 -7.06
C LYS A 256 -1.58 9.65 -5.72
N LEU A 257 -2.08 8.51 -5.22
CA LEU A 257 -1.56 7.88 -4.00
C LEU A 257 -0.04 7.65 -4.10
N HIS A 258 0.43 7.13 -5.23
CA HIS A 258 1.85 6.90 -5.45
C HIS A 258 2.66 8.19 -5.50
N ALA A 259 2.19 9.18 -6.25
CA ALA A 259 2.86 10.46 -6.39
C ALA A 259 3.02 11.16 -5.03
N ASP A 260 1.99 11.12 -4.19
CA ASP A 260 2.03 11.66 -2.83
C ASP A 260 3.03 10.89 -1.94
N ASP A 261 3.01 9.55 -1.96
CA ASP A 261 3.94 8.70 -1.21
C ASP A 261 5.40 8.95 -1.63
N VAL A 262 5.70 8.97 -2.93
CA VAL A 262 7.07 9.18 -3.46
C VAL A 262 7.55 10.61 -3.21
N ARG A 263 6.65 11.61 -3.30
CA ARG A 263 6.99 13.00 -2.99
C ARG A 263 7.47 13.15 -1.55
N ASP A 264 6.73 12.59 -0.59
CA ASP A 264 7.10 12.67 0.82
C ASP A 264 8.37 11.87 1.13
N GLN A 265 8.56 10.71 0.50
CA GLN A 265 9.82 9.97 0.60
C GLN A 265 11.00 10.79 0.05
N THR A 266 10.82 11.47 -1.08
CA THR A 266 11.84 12.32 -1.69
C THR A 266 12.21 13.51 -0.80
N LEU A 267 11.19 14.16 -0.21
CA LEU A 267 11.38 15.27 0.73
C LEU A 267 12.14 14.82 1.98
N ASP A 268 11.73 13.70 2.57
CA ASP A 268 12.42 13.12 3.72
C ASP A 268 13.88 12.78 3.38
N PHE A 269 14.14 12.18 2.23
CA PHE A 269 15.51 11.81 1.82
C PHE A 269 16.40 13.04 1.57
N ALA A 270 15.87 14.05 0.88
CA ALA A 270 16.56 15.31 0.65
C ALA A 270 16.90 16.03 1.96
N PHE A 271 15.98 16.03 2.93
CA PHE A 271 16.22 16.57 4.26
C PHE A 271 17.39 15.87 4.96
N HIS A 272 17.45 14.53 4.89
CA HIS A 272 18.55 13.76 5.48
C HIS A 272 19.90 14.03 4.79
N LEU A 273 19.90 14.33 3.49
CA LEU A 273 21.11 14.70 2.73
C LEU A 273 21.48 16.18 2.83
N GLY A 274 20.60 17.03 3.35
CA GLY A 274 20.78 18.48 3.34
C GLY A 274 20.66 19.10 1.94
N LEU A 275 19.92 18.46 1.04
CA LEU A 275 19.66 18.94 -0.33
C LEU A 275 18.39 19.80 -0.37
N ASN A 276 18.33 20.76 -1.30
CA ASN A 276 17.11 21.50 -1.59
C ASN A 276 16.24 20.72 -2.60
N ALA A 277 15.19 20.06 -2.12
CA ALA A 277 14.27 19.34 -3.00
C ALA A 277 13.26 20.24 -3.73
N SER A 278 13.04 21.47 -3.27
CA SER A 278 11.95 22.32 -3.76
C SER A 278 12.03 22.58 -5.26
N ASP A 279 13.22 22.92 -5.76
CA ASP A 279 13.39 23.31 -7.16
C ASP A 279 13.14 22.11 -8.09
N ARG A 280 13.69 20.94 -7.75
CA ARG A 280 13.54 19.72 -8.55
C ARG A 280 12.13 19.16 -8.55
N LEU A 281 11.45 19.17 -7.41
CA LEU A 281 10.04 18.74 -7.35
C LEU A 281 9.15 19.72 -8.12
N THR A 282 9.43 21.03 -8.05
CA THR A 282 8.73 22.03 -8.87
C THR A 282 8.97 21.80 -10.38
N ASP A 283 10.20 21.47 -10.77
CA ASP A 283 10.54 21.12 -12.15
C ASP A 283 9.84 19.83 -12.61
N ALA A 284 9.72 18.83 -11.74
CA ALA A 284 8.96 17.61 -11.99
C ALA A 284 7.47 17.90 -12.22
N ASP A 285 6.86 18.73 -11.36
CA ASP A 285 5.47 19.19 -11.52
C ASP A 285 5.26 19.90 -12.86
N ASN A 286 6.15 20.83 -13.21
CA ASN A 286 6.12 21.54 -14.48
C ASN A 286 6.29 20.60 -15.67
N THR A 287 7.16 19.60 -15.54
CA THR A 287 7.42 18.59 -16.58
C THR A 287 6.19 17.73 -16.83
N ALA A 288 5.50 17.29 -15.78
CA ALA A 288 4.26 16.52 -15.87
C ALA A 288 3.15 17.29 -16.63
N LEU A 289 3.08 18.62 -16.46
CA LEU A 289 2.15 19.48 -17.19
C LEU A 289 2.46 19.58 -18.69
N VAL A 290 3.68 19.29 -19.13
CA VAL A 290 4.07 19.36 -20.56
C VAL A 290 4.04 17.97 -21.22
N ARG A 291 4.55 16.93 -20.54
CA ARG A 291 4.79 15.60 -21.11
C ARG A 291 3.53 14.82 -21.49
N HIS A 292 2.40 15.02 -20.79
CA HIS A 292 1.17 14.24 -21.04
C HIS A 292 0.58 14.41 -22.45
N ARG A 293 1.01 15.41 -23.22
CA ARG A 293 0.54 15.61 -24.61
C ARG A 293 1.15 14.63 -25.62
N THR A 294 2.24 13.95 -25.24
CA THR A 294 3.06 13.16 -26.18
C THR A 294 3.27 11.71 -25.77
N THR A 295 2.95 11.33 -24.53
CA THR A 295 3.09 9.96 -24.03
C THR A 295 1.73 9.26 -23.93
N PRO A 296 1.66 7.94 -24.24
CA PRO A 296 0.46 7.16 -23.98
C PRO A 296 0.17 7.08 -22.48
N ALA A 297 -1.10 6.82 -22.13
CA ALA A 297 -1.49 6.56 -20.75
C ALA A 297 -0.70 5.34 -20.21
N PRO A 298 -0.19 5.40 -18.97
CA PRO A 298 0.44 4.23 -18.35
C PRO A 298 -0.56 3.06 -18.28
N PRO A 299 -0.21 1.87 -18.78
CA PRO A 299 -1.13 0.73 -18.81
C PRO A 299 -1.24 0.02 -17.45
N THR A 300 -0.31 0.26 -16.53
CA THR A 300 -0.23 -0.37 -15.20
C THR A 300 0.03 0.66 -14.12
N SER A 301 -0.37 0.33 -12.89
CA SER A 301 -0.05 1.14 -11.71
C SER A 301 1.12 0.55 -10.91
N TRP A 302 1.59 1.33 -9.95
CA TRP A 302 2.58 0.86 -8.98
C TRP A 302 2.07 -0.30 -8.11
N LEU A 303 0.75 -0.41 -7.89
CA LEU A 303 0.14 -1.52 -7.17
C LEU A 303 0.14 -2.80 -8.02
N ASP A 304 -0.02 -2.70 -9.34
CA ASP A 304 0.22 -3.84 -10.24
C ASP A 304 1.68 -4.29 -10.13
N ASN A 305 2.62 -3.34 -10.20
CA ASN A 305 4.05 -3.66 -10.08
C ASN A 305 4.39 -4.31 -8.72
N ALA A 306 3.77 -3.87 -7.63
CA ALA A 306 3.95 -4.47 -6.31
C ALA A 306 3.38 -5.91 -6.23
N ALA A 307 2.20 -6.14 -6.80
CA ALA A 307 1.59 -7.47 -6.87
C ALA A 307 2.43 -8.42 -7.75
N ASP A 308 2.87 -7.95 -8.91
CA ASP A 308 3.70 -8.73 -9.83
C ASP A 308 5.08 -9.03 -9.22
N TYR A 309 5.69 -8.05 -8.55
CA TYR A 309 6.97 -8.23 -7.88
C TYR A 309 6.89 -9.22 -6.71
N THR A 310 5.84 -9.18 -5.89
CA THR A 310 5.67 -10.13 -4.78
C THR A 310 5.44 -11.56 -5.30
N ALA A 311 4.63 -11.72 -6.35
CA ALA A 311 4.43 -13.00 -7.02
C ALA A 311 5.73 -13.54 -7.63
N TRP A 312 6.48 -12.70 -8.35
CA TRP A 312 7.79 -13.04 -8.91
C TRP A 312 8.81 -13.39 -7.82
N SER A 313 8.87 -12.62 -6.74
CA SER A 313 9.78 -12.86 -5.62
C SER A 313 9.46 -14.19 -4.93
N ARG A 314 8.17 -14.53 -4.80
CA ARG A 314 7.70 -15.81 -4.27
C ARG A 314 8.12 -16.96 -5.18
N GLU A 315 7.92 -16.84 -6.49
CA GLU A 315 8.37 -17.84 -7.48
C GLU A 315 9.90 -18.03 -7.42
N ARG A 316 10.66 -16.93 -7.39
CA ARG A 316 12.13 -16.98 -7.23
C ARG A 316 12.56 -17.63 -5.92
N LEU A 317 11.87 -17.34 -4.81
CA LEU A 317 12.14 -18.00 -3.55
C LEU A 317 11.83 -19.50 -3.63
N GLN A 318 10.81 -19.91 -4.36
CA GLN A 318 10.50 -21.32 -4.57
C GLN A 318 11.55 -22.04 -5.44
N GLU A 319 11.99 -21.39 -6.53
CA GLU A 319 12.99 -21.92 -7.47
C GLU A 319 14.41 -21.98 -6.90
N ASN A 320 14.81 -20.98 -6.12
CA ASN A 320 16.16 -20.83 -5.56
C ASN A 320 16.39 -21.76 -4.37
N ALA A 321 16.29 -23.06 -4.62
CA ALA A 321 16.47 -24.04 -3.58
C ALA A 321 17.92 -24.06 -3.06
N PHE A 322 18.10 -24.28 -1.76
CA PHE A 322 19.37 -24.04 -1.08
C PHE A 322 20.12 -25.34 -0.75
N GLY A 323 21.45 -25.25 -0.69
CA GLY A 323 22.34 -26.34 -0.28
C GLY A 323 23.03 -26.04 1.04
N ILE A 324 23.25 -27.08 1.86
CA ILE A 324 23.98 -26.97 3.12
C ILE A 324 25.13 -27.96 3.10
N ARG A 325 26.34 -27.39 3.12
CA ARG A 325 27.60 -28.13 3.12
C ARG A 325 27.99 -28.51 4.55
N TYR A 326 28.44 -29.74 4.72
CA TYR A 326 28.87 -30.29 6.00
C TYR A 326 30.04 -31.27 5.80
N LEU A 327 30.78 -31.53 6.87
CA LEU A 327 31.87 -32.51 6.88
C LEU A 327 31.38 -33.76 7.61
N ALA A 328 31.38 -34.90 6.92
CA ALA A 328 31.06 -36.18 7.55
C ALA A 328 32.26 -36.67 8.40
N SER A 329 31.98 -37.49 9.42
CA SER A 329 32.95 -38.05 10.37
C SER A 329 34.20 -38.74 9.78
N LYS A 330 34.16 -39.12 8.49
CA LYS A 330 35.33 -39.68 7.75
C LYS A 330 36.13 -38.64 6.95
N GLY A 331 35.87 -37.35 7.14
CA GLY A 331 36.53 -36.26 6.40
C GLY A 331 35.96 -35.98 5.01
N SER A 332 34.96 -36.76 4.57
CA SER A 332 34.26 -36.52 3.31
C SER A 332 33.45 -35.24 3.39
N ARG A 333 33.62 -34.37 2.39
CA ARG A 333 32.73 -33.22 2.21
C ARG A 333 31.40 -33.74 1.69
N CYS A 334 30.31 -33.27 2.27
CA CYS A 334 28.95 -33.57 1.84
C CYS A 334 28.12 -32.28 1.72
N GLU A 335 27.05 -32.33 0.96
CA GLU A 335 26.07 -31.26 0.83
C GLU A 335 24.67 -31.85 0.79
N ILE A 336 23.78 -31.43 1.67
CA ILE A 336 22.35 -31.68 1.50
C ILE A 336 21.79 -30.57 0.63
N ARG A 337 21.25 -30.94 -0.52
CA ARG A 337 20.58 -30.04 -1.45
C ARG A 337 19.09 -30.20 -1.29
N PHE A 338 18.44 -29.12 -0.94
CA PHE A 338 16.99 -29.00 -0.98
C PHE A 338 16.62 -28.42 -2.34
N ARG A 339 15.61 -28.99 -2.98
CA ARG A 339 15.19 -28.63 -4.33
C ARG A 339 13.67 -28.65 -4.49
N TRP A 340 13.20 -27.84 -5.42
CA TRP A 340 11.82 -27.81 -5.87
C TRP A 340 11.74 -28.21 -7.35
N THR A 341 10.65 -28.85 -7.76
CA THR A 341 10.37 -29.14 -9.17
C THR A 341 8.87 -29.04 -9.47
N PRO A 342 8.49 -28.44 -10.61
CA PRO A 342 7.09 -28.42 -11.06
C PRO A 342 6.61 -29.77 -11.61
N LEU A 343 7.53 -30.71 -11.89
CA LEU A 343 7.22 -31.95 -12.61
C LEU A 343 6.42 -32.97 -11.76
N ASP A 344 6.38 -32.80 -10.45
CA ASP A 344 5.67 -33.67 -9.51
C ASP A 344 4.83 -32.79 -8.57
N PRO A 345 3.63 -32.35 -8.99
CA PRO A 345 2.83 -31.38 -8.24
C PRO A 345 2.34 -31.92 -6.89
N GLU A 346 2.23 -33.24 -6.73
CA GLU A 346 1.86 -33.84 -5.44
C GLU A 346 2.99 -33.84 -4.44
N ARG A 347 4.25 -33.90 -4.89
CA ARG A 347 5.46 -33.92 -4.05
C ARG A 347 6.59 -33.11 -4.68
N PRO A 348 6.43 -31.78 -4.78
CA PRO A 348 7.33 -30.97 -5.59
C PRO A 348 8.67 -30.71 -4.90
N TRP A 349 8.74 -30.87 -3.58
CA TRP A 349 9.96 -30.68 -2.79
C TRP A 349 10.75 -31.98 -2.71
N TYR A 350 12.06 -31.93 -2.87
CA TYR A 350 12.92 -33.09 -2.72
C TYR A 350 14.26 -32.73 -2.12
N ALA A 351 14.89 -33.73 -1.48
CA ALA A 351 16.19 -33.57 -0.85
C ALA A 351 17.14 -34.66 -1.32
N GLU A 352 18.40 -34.26 -1.54
CA GLU A 352 19.48 -35.13 -2.00
C GLU A 352 20.74 -34.87 -1.17
N GLU A 353 21.46 -35.93 -0.79
CA GLU A 353 22.82 -35.82 -0.29
C GLU A 353 23.80 -35.94 -1.46
N PHE A 354 24.60 -34.92 -1.69
CA PHE A 354 25.75 -34.96 -2.57
C PHE A 354 27.02 -35.21 -1.76
N ARG A 355 27.68 -36.35 -1.98
CA ARG A 355 28.98 -36.66 -1.36
C ARG A 355 30.10 -36.41 -2.35
N PHE A 356 30.95 -35.44 -2.07
CA PHE A 356 32.06 -35.05 -2.95
C PHE A 356 33.13 -36.14 -2.98
N THR A 357 33.71 -36.38 -4.16
CA THR A 357 34.89 -37.26 -4.32
C THR A 357 36.16 -36.53 -3.88
N GLU A 358 37.17 -37.26 -3.40
CA GLU A 358 38.44 -36.68 -2.93
C GLU A 358 39.25 -35.96 -4.03
N GLN A 359 39.00 -36.27 -5.31
CA GLN A 359 39.79 -35.78 -6.45
C GLN A 359 39.25 -34.49 -7.08
N ASP A 360 37.97 -34.14 -6.90
CA ASP A 360 37.35 -32.94 -7.46
C ASP A 360 36.17 -32.47 -6.59
N ALA A 361 36.14 -31.16 -6.32
CA ALA A 361 35.12 -30.48 -5.53
C ALA A 361 33.76 -30.36 -6.25
N ASN A 362 33.64 -30.81 -7.50
CA ASN A 362 32.38 -30.76 -8.25
C ASN A 362 31.85 -32.15 -8.67
N THR A 363 32.61 -33.23 -8.49
CA THR A 363 32.14 -34.60 -8.75
C THR A 363 31.81 -35.32 -7.45
N GLY A 364 30.79 -36.18 -7.49
CA GLY A 364 30.25 -36.80 -6.28
C GLY A 364 29.16 -37.80 -6.55
N VAL A 365 28.78 -38.52 -5.50
CA VAL A 365 27.66 -39.46 -5.51
C VAL A 365 26.43 -38.75 -4.96
N VAL A 366 25.35 -38.76 -5.74
CA VAL A 366 24.03 -38.25 -5.32
C VAL A 366 23.25 -39.39 -4.69
N THR A 367 22.78 -39.19 -3.46
CA THR A 367 21.84 -40.10 -2.79
C THR A 367 20.52 -39.37 -2.56
N SER A 368 19.44 -39.88 -3.13
CA SER A 368 18.10 -39.34 -2.88
C SER A 368 17.68 -39.60 -1.42
N ILE A 369 17.22 -38.56 -0.73
CA ILE A 369 16.62 -38.65 0.61
C ILE A 369 15.11 -38.89 0.46
N GLY A 370 14.48 -38.23 -0.51
CA GLY A 370 13.07 -38.44 -0.85
C GLY A 370 12.41 -37.22 -1.47
N ARG A 371 11.09 -37.34 -1.71
CA ARG A 371 10.20 -36.29 -2.18
C ARG A 371 9.06 -36.05 -1.19
N TYR A 372 8.63 -34.79 -1.07
CA TYR A 372 7.80 -34.28 0.01
C TYR A 372 6.83 -33.22 -0.51
N ARG A 373 5.73 -33.04 0.22
CA ARG A 373 4.69 -32.05 -0.14
C ARG A 373 5.10 -30.64 0.25
N SER A 374 5.86 -30.50 1.34
CA SER A 374 6.27 -29.21 1.88
C SER A 374 7.72 -29.20 2.36
N PRO A 375 8.36 -28.01 2.44
CA PRO A 375 9.64 -27.84 3.10
C PRO A 375 9.64 -28.34 4.55
N GLY A 376 8.51 -28.21 5.27
CA GLY A 376 8.37 -28.76 6.62
C GLY A 376 8.46 -30.29 6.70
N GLU A 377 7.81 -31.02 5.78
CA GLU A 377 7.94 -32.48 5.67
C GLU A 377 9.37 -32.89 5.30
N LEU A 378 9.97 -32.15 4.38
CA LEU A 378 11.36 -32.32 3.95
C LEU A 378 12.35 -32.09 5.11
N ALA A 379 12.14 -31.08 5.95
CA ALA A 379 12.96 -30.80 7.14
C ALA A 379 12.88 -31.97 8.14
N PHE A 380 11.67 -32.47 8.39
CA PHE A 380 11.45 -33.62 9.26
C PHE A 380 12.11 -34.89 8.72
N ALA A 381 12.03 -35.11 7.41
CA ALA A 381 12.63 -36.26 6.77
C ALA A 381 14.16 -36.21 6.80
N VAL A 382 14.77 -35.05 6.57
CA VAL A 382 16.23 -34.87 6.73
C VAL A 382 16.67 -35.11 8.16
N LYS A 383 15.92 -34.62 9.16
CA LYS A 383 16.19 -34.91 10.57
C LYS A 383 16.18 -36.42 10.84
N THR A 384 15.16 -37.13 10.34
CA THR A 384 15.02 -38.58 10.54
C THR A 384 16.12 -39.37 9.82
N TRP A 385 16.41 -38.99 8.58
CA TRP A 385 17.46 -39.59 7.76
C TRP A 385 18.85 -39.39 8.38
N SER A 386 19.11 -38.20 8.95
CA SER A 386 20.37 -37.91 9.65
C SER A 386 20.58 -38.78 10.89
N ALA A 387 19.55 -38.93 11.72
CA ALA A 387 19.62 -39.75 12.94
C ALA A 387 19.86 -41.24 12.64
N ALA A 388 19.41 -41.73 11.48
CA ALA A 388 19.58 -43.13 11.09
C ALA A 388 20.97 -43.45 10.51
N ARG A 389 21.72 -42.46 10.00
CA ARG A 389 22.93 -42.68 9.19
C ARG A 389 24.24 -42.18 9.80
N TYR A 390 24.19 -41.25 10.75
CA TYR A 390 25.39 -40.59 11.26
C TYR A 390 25.49 -40.68 12.78
N SER A 391 26.73 -40.64 13.29
CA SER A 391 27.02 -40.54 14.72
C SER A 391 26.62 -39.17 15.28
N ASP A 392 26.43 -39.07 16.60
CA ASP A 392 25.97 -37.85 17.30
C ASP A 392 26.74 -36.55 16.93
N ASN A 393 28.04 -36.63 16.64
CA ASN A 393 28.84 -35.46 16.24
C ASN A 393 28.48 -34.89 14.85
N ASP A 394 28.06 -35.74 13.92
CA ASP A 394 27.64 -35.33 12.57
C ASP A 394 26.17 -34.81 12.59
N ALA A 395 25.38 -35.22 13.58
CA ALA A 395 24.00 -34.77 13.78
C ALA A 395 23.91 -33.26 14.08
N ALA A 396 24.91 -32.66 14.74
CA ALA A 396 24.96 -31.22 15.04
C ALA A 396 24.97 -30.33 13.79
N GLN A 397 25.67 -30.72 12.72
CA GLN A 397 25.67 -29.97 11.45
C GLN A 397 24.35 -30.16 10.68
N LEU A 398 23.66 -31.28 10.91
CA LEU A 398 22.36 -31.61 10.32
C LEU A 398 21.20 -30.91 11.06
N HIS A 399 21.38 -30.54 12.33
CA HIS A 399 20.48 -29.65 13.05
C HIS A 399 20.39 -28.25 12.42
N TYR A 400 21.52 -27.70 11.95
CA TYR A 400 21.53 -26.44 11.21
C TYR A 400 20.74 -26.57 9.89
N ALA A 401 20.88 -27.70 9.19
CA ALA A 401 20.13 -27.96 7.96
C ALA A 401 18.62 -28.03 8.17
N THR A 402 18.21 -28.69 9.24
CA THR A 402 16.82 -28.76 9.67
C THR A 402 16.27 -27.37 10.02
N ARG A 403 17.02 -26.55 10.77
CA ARG A 403 16.63 -25.16 11.10
C ARG A 403 16.45 -24.31 9.85
N ARG A 404 17.40 -24.35 8.92
CA ARG A 404 17.34 -23.58 7.67
C ARG A 404 16.17 -23.97 6.78
N ALA A 405 15.77 -25.25 6.76
CA ALA A 405 14.57 -25.69 6.06
C ALA A 405 13.28 -25.16 6.70
N TYR A 406 13.21 -25.07 8.03
CA TYR A 406 12.10 -24.37 8.70
C TYR A 406 12.12 -22.86 8.45
N ASP A 407 13.29 -22.21 8.49
CA ASP A 407 13.41 -20.79 8.15
C ASP A 407 12.95 -20.53 6.70
N TRP A 408 13.21 -21.47 5.78
CA TRP A 408 12.76 -21.39 4.40
C TRP A 408 11.25 -21.54 4.26
N GLN A 409 10.64 -22.49 4.99
CA GLN A 409 9.18 -22.60 5.08
C GLN A 409 8.57 -21.26 5.52
N HIS A 410 9.08 -20.67 6.61
CA HIS A 410 8.59 -19.38 7.10
C HIS A 410 8.75 -18.25 6.08
N ARG A 411 9.81 -18.25 5.27
CA ARG A 411 9.97 -17.28 4.18
C ARG A 411 8.96 -17.50 3.05
N LEU A 412 8.68 -18.76 2.71
CA LEU A 412 7.66 -19.09 1.70
C LEU A 412 6.27 -18.72 2.18
N ASP A 413 5.91 -19.06 3.42
CA ASP A 413 4.63 -18.68 4.03
C ASP A 413 4.48 -17.15 4.02
N ARG A 414 5.51 -16.40 4.44
CA ARG A 414 5.53 -14.94 4.37
C ARG A 414 5.42 -14.41 2.95
N ALA A 415 6.01 -15.08 1.96
CA ALA A 415 5.94 -14.66 0.56
C ALA A 415 4.55 -14.91 -0.04
N ASP A 416 3.90 -16.03 0.31
CA ASP A 416 2.52 -16.33 -0.06
C ASP A 416 1.57 -15.29 0.57
N ASP A 417 1.74 -15.03 1.87
CA ASP A 417 1.00 -14.00 2.59
C ASP A 417 1.21 -12.62 1.92
N ASN A 418 2.45 -12.20 1.64
CA ASN A 418 2.75 -10.92 0.99
C ASN A 418 2.11 -10.80 -0.39
N THR A 419 2.08 -11.88 -1.18
CA THR A 419 1.43 -11.91 -2.49
C THR A 419 -0.08 -11.69 -2.34
N ASN A 420 -0.71 -12.40 -1.41
CA ASN A 420 -2.14 -12.25 -1.11
C ASN A 420 -2.47 -10.83 -0.62
N THR A 421 -1.65 -10.27 0.28
CA THR A 421 -1.85 -8.91 0.78
C THR A 421 -1.65 -7.86 -0.30
N ALA A 422 -0.63 -7.97 -1.16
CA ALA A 422 -0.44 -7.06 -2.28
C ALA A 422 -1.65 -7.04 -3.22
N GLN A 423 -2.19 -8.23 -3.52
CA GLN A 423 -3.39 -8.37 -4.34
C GLN A 423 -4.63 -7.76 -3.67
N ARG A 424 -4.82 -8.02 -2.36
CA ARG A 424 -5.93 -7.43 -1.58
C ARG A 424 -5.85 -5.91 -1.54
N ILE A 425 -4.67 -5.32 -1.30
CA ILE A 425 -4.50 -3.86 -1.29
C ILE A 425 -4.88 -3.28 -2.66
N ARG A 426 -4.39 -3.90 -3.75
CA ARG A 426 -4.71 -3.48 -5.11
C ARG A 426 -6.22 -3.49 -5.36
N GLU A 427 -6.89 -4.57 -5.01
CA GLU A 427 -8.34 -4.71 -5.16
C GLU A 427 -9.10 -3.70 -4.30
N SER A 428 -8.74 -3.55 -3.02
CA SER A 428 -9.30 -2.55 -2.10
C SER A 428 -9.22 -1.14 -2.67
N VAL A 429 -8.05 -0.70 -3.13
CA VAL A 429 -7.87 0.65 -3.70
C VAL A 429 -8.69 0.83 -4.97
N ARG A 430 -8.73 -0.16 -5.86
CA ARG A 430 -9.51 -0.12 -7.12
C ARG A 430 -11.00 -0.03 -6.88
N HIS A 431 -11.49 -0.77 -5.90
CA HIS A 431 -12.90 -0.84 -5.55
C HIS A 431 -13.33 0.23 -4.55
N ARG A 432 -12.40 1.08 -4.08
CA ARG A 432 -12.63 2.10 -3.04
C ARG A 432 -13.13 1.51 -1.73
N GLU A 433 -12.70 0.29 -1.45
CA GLU A 433 -12.98 -0.44 -0.21
C GLU A 433 -11.76 -0.37 0.71
N PRO A 434 -11.95 -0.31 2.03
CA PRO A 434 -10.83 -0.27 2.95
C PRO A 434 -10.05 -1.59 2.92
N PHE A 435 -8.71 -1.50 2.93
CA PHE A 435 -7.90 -2.64 3.33
C PHE A 435 -8.05 -2.86 4.84
N GLU A 436 -8.67 -3.98 5.21
CA GLU A 436 -8.83 -4.37 6.60
C GLU A 436 -7.57 -5.05 7.13
N ILE A 437 -6.95 -4.46 8.16
CA ILE A 437 -5.94 -5.12 8.98
C ILE A 437 -6.66 -6.22 9.77
N SER A 438 -6.58 -7.45 9.28
CA SER A 438 -7.06 -8.61 9.99
C SER A 438 -6.16 -8.92 11.17
N LYS A 439 -6.74 -9.40 12.27
CA LYS A 439 -5.98 -10.11 13.31
C LYS A 439 -5.19 -11.21 12.61
N ASN A 440 -3.91 -11.33 12.90
CA ASN A 440 -3.12 -12.49 12.49
C ASN A 440 -3.75 -13.71 13.16
N GLU A 441 -4.77 -14.31 12.56
CA GLU A 441 -5.12 -15.68 12.88
C GLU A 441 -3.87 -16.49 12.53
N PRO A 442 -3.25 -17.19 13.51
CA PRO A 442 -2.12 -18.03 13.20
C PRO A 442 -2.54 -18.95 12.05
N PRO A 443 -1.69 -19.18 11.03
CA PRO A 443 -2.03 -20.00 9.90
C PRO A 443 -2.63 -21.29 10.43
N GLN A 444 -3.89 -21.58 10.05
CA GLN A 444 -4.63 -22.72 10.56
C GLN A 444 -3.71 -23.93 10.53
N ALA A 445 -3.30 -24.38 11.72
CA ALA A 445 -2.51 -25.58 11.83
C ALA A 445 -3.33 -26.67 11.18
N PHE A 446 -2.89 -27.17 10.03
CA PHE A 446 -3.48 -28.33 9.38
C PHE A 446 -3.60 -29.42 10.45
N THR A 447 -4.82 -29.67 10.90
CA THR A 447 -5.13 -30.72 11.87
C THR A 447 -4.74 -32.02 11.19
N ARG A 448 -3.57 -32.56 11.55
CA ARG A 448 -3.17 -33.92 11.15
C ARG A 448 -4.31 -34.86 11.54
N PRO A 449 -4.77 -35.77 10.67
CA PRO A 449 -5.59 -36.87 11.12
C PRO A 449 -4.76 -37.67 12.12
N SER A 450 -5.24 -37.69 13.36
CA SER A 450 -4.78 -38.56 14.43
C SER A 450 -4.65 -39.99 13.92
N ASN A 451 -3.46 -40.56 14.01
CA ASN A 451 -3.26 -41.97 14.31
C ASN A 451 -1.82 -42.22 14.81
N ALA A 452 -1.74 -43.03 15.87
CA ALA A 452 -0.58 -43.52 16.59
C ALA A 452 0.03 -42.57 17.64
N ALA A 453 -0.43 -42.80 18.87
CA ALA A 453 0.14 -42.34 20.12
C ALA A 453 1.63 -42.71 20.28
N ASN A 454 2.32 -41.84 21.04
CA ASN A 454 3.68 -41.93 21.61
C ASN A 454 4.70 -40.97 20.97
N ALA A 455 4.55 -39.68 21.25
CA ALA A 455 5.64 -38.70 21.25
C ALA A 455 5.24 -37.45 22.06
N GLU A 456 4.78 -37.63 23.30
CA GLU A 456 4.60 -36.52 24.24
C GLU A 456 5.76 -36.50 25.25
N SER A 457 6.65 -35.53 25.06
CA SER A 457 7.38 -34.76 26.10
C SER A 457 8.79 -34.38 25.62
N GLU A 458 8.89 -33.46 24.65
CA GLU A 458 10.14 -32.69 24.43
C GLU A 458 9.98 -31.48 23.48
N MET A 459 8.83 -30.79 23.50
CA MET A 459 8.59 -29.59 22.67
C MET A 459 8.12 -28.35 23.46
N ARG A 460 8.52 -28.22 24.73
CA ARG A 460 8.21 -27.02 25.54
C ARG A 460 9.35 -26.00 25.72
N ASN A 461 10.49 -26.19 25.06
CA ASN A 461 11.57 -25.20 25.04
C ASN A 461 11.91 -24.80 23.60
N ARG A 462 11.05 -24.02 22.94
CA ARG A 462 11.48 -23.16 21.82
C ARG A 462 11.78 -21.79 22.40
N GLY A 463 13.07 -21.48 22.49
CA GLY A 463 13.56 -20.12 22.74
C GLY A 463 13.10 -19.15 21.64
N PRO A 464 13.17 -17.83 21.90
CA PRO A 464 12.44 -16.81 21.17
C PRO A 464 12.89 -16.67 19.71
N GLN A 465 11.94 -16.31 18.84
CA GLN A 465 12.14 -15.70 17.52
C GLN A 465 13.26 -14.64 17.60
N GLN A 466 14.44 -14.92 17.07
CA GLN A 466 15.58 -13.98 17.13
C GLN A 466 16.01 -13.41 15.77
N ASP A 467 15.48 -13.91 14.65
CA ASP A 467 15.92 -13.43 13.32
C ASP A 467 14.91 -12.45 12.68
N CYS A 468 13.62 -12.49 13.02
CA CYS A 468 12.70 -11.35 12.74
C CYS A 468 12.99 -10.16 13.66
N SER A 469 13.61 -10.39 14.82
CA SER A 469 13.84 -9.34 15.81
C SER A 469 15.02 -8.44 15.46
N THR A 470 15.97 -8.86 14.62
CA THR A 470 17.11 -8.00 14.26
C THR A 470 16.73 -6.95 13.21
N THR A 471 15.97 -7.30 12.18
CA THR A 471 15.43 -6.32 11.22
C THR A 471 14.38 -5.43 11.87
N ALA A 472 13.43 -5.99 12.64
CA ALA A 472 12.45 -5.19 13.38
C ALA A 472 13.12 -4.32 14.48
N ALA A 473 14.17 -4.80 15.16
CA ALA A 473 14.91 -3.98 16.12
C ALA A 473 15.80 -2.93 15.46
N ASN A 474 16.39 -3.22 14.29
CA ASN A 474 17.15 -2.24 13.51
C ASN A 474 16.21 -1.15 12.97
N ARG A 475 15.02 -1.51 12.50
CA ARG A 475 13.96 -0.58 12.09
C ARG A 475 13.43 0.23 13.26
N ARG A 476 13.09 -0.41 14.39
CA ARG A 476 12.72 0.30 15.64
C ARG A 476 13.83 1.26 16.10
N ALA A 477 15.10 0.87 15.96
CA ALA A 477 16.25 1.72 16.28
C ALA A 477 16.46 2.86 15.26
N ALA A 478 16.27 2.61 13.97
CA ALA A 478 16.32 3.62 12.90
C ALA A 478 15.19 4.64 13.06
N HIS A 479 13.98 4.17 13.36
CA HIS A 479 12.82 4.98 13.66
C HIS A 479 13.06 5.84 14.91
N THR A 480 13.60 5.26 15.99
CA THR A 480 13.98 6.01 17.20
C THR A 480 15.09 7.05 16.91
N ARG A 481 16.02 6.76 16.00
CA ARG A 481 17.04 7.73 15.54
C ARG A 481 16.43 8.88 14.73
N ARG A 482 15.50 8.60 13.80
CA ARG A 482 14.75 9.64 13.05
C ARG A 482 13.98 10.55 14.00
N GLN A 483 13.29 10.00 14.98
CA GLN A 483 12.61 10.80 16.02
C GLN A 483 13.57 11.71 16.80
N ARG A 484 14.77 11.22 17.14
CA ARG A 484 15.79 12.04 17.83
C ARG A 484 16.37 13.13 16.93
N ALA A 485 16.55 12.86 15.64
CA ALA A 485 17.01 13.84 14.67
C ALA A 485 15.97 14.95 14.46
N ASN A 486 14.69 14.60 14.31
CA ASN A 486 13.60 15.57 14.13
C ASN A 486 13.29 16.38 15.39
N ARG A 487 13.63 15.87 16.59
CA ARG A 487 13.48 16.59 17.87
C ARG A 487 14.67 17.50 18.21
N GLN A 488 15.79 17.44 17.47
CA GLN A 488 16.90 18.36 17.68
C GLN A 488 16.80 19.53 16.68
N PRO A 489 16.56 20.78 17.13
CA PRO A 489 16.70 21.92 16.25
C PRO A 489 18.13 21.93 15.70
N GLY A 490 18.24 22.01 14.37
CA GLY A 490 19.49 21.92 13.62
C GLY A 490 20.58 22.73 14.30
N ARG A 491 21.63 22.06 14.77
CA ARG A 491 22.79 22.72 15.33
C ARG A 491 23.49 23.42 14.16
N ASN A 492 23.20 24.72 13.98
CA ASN A 492 23.89 25.61 13.05
C ASN A 492 25.39 25.37 13.18
N ARG A 493 25.98 24.67 12.20
CA ARG A 493 27.43 24.57 12.08
C ARG A 493 27.92 25.93 11.57
N PRO A 494 28.72 26.68 12.34
CA PRO A 494 29.27 27.94 11.84
C PRO A 494 30.21 27.64 10.67
N GLY A 495 30.07 28.47 9.62
CA GLY A 495 30.71 28.33 8.33
C GLY A 495 32.22 28.06 8.42
N ARG A 496 32.66 27.10 7.61
CA ARG A 496 34.07 26.85 7.35
C ARG A 496 34.59 28.02 6.50
N ARG A 497 35.46 28.84 7.10
CA ARG A 497 36.18 29.93 6.44
C ARG A 497 36.82 29.46 5.14
N ARG A 498 36.61 30.23 4.08
CA ARG A 498 37.48 30.27 2.90
C ARG A 498 38.91 30.61 3.37
N MET A 499 39.88 29.84 2.89
CA MET A 499 41.20 30.35 2.53
C MET A 499 41.36 30.15 1.04
#